data_AF-A0A5C2HFX4-F1
#
_entry.id   AF-A0A5C2HFX4-F1
#
_cell.length_a   1.000
_cell.length_b   1.000
_cell.length_c   1.000
_cell.angle_alpha   90.00
_cell.angle_beta   90.00
_cell.angle_gamma   90.00
#
_symmetry.space_group_name_H-M   'P 1'
#
loop_
_entity.id
_entity.type
_entity.pdbx_description
1 polymer ?
#
loop_
_entity_poly.entity_id
_entity_poly.type
_entity_poly.pdbx_seq_one_letter_code
_entity_poly.pdbx_strand_id
1 'polypeptide(L)'
;MILATIKEQLATKDKTILAKELGYNNQKNFEKTLNNFLKSSTIQKWCESAYYDLVNSSLEFFVKLLKILNIDDKIISNELEKINLYKKEQDRFKNSYIFVNTDFKRTTQAVHILAILENKRRISLNKEKDLYFKTIDEQLKIVSNIIKNHYKENIDELFIWGKIKSYKVYLEDKIYYFDTNGEIFASSNEVLENFATLII
;
A
#
# COMPACT_ATOMS: atom_id res chain seq x y z
N MET A 1 -1.51 18.01 13.55
CA MET A 1 -1.95 18.93 14.61
C MET A 1 -2.51 18.15 15.80
N ILE A 2 -3.54 17.30 15.63
CA ILE A 2 -4.14 16.54 16.75
C ILE A 2 -3.17 15.61 17.49
N LEU A 3 -2.23 14.94 16.80
CA LEU A 3 -1.29 14.03 17.45
C LEU A 3 -0.39 14.72 18.49
N ALA A 4 -0.01 15.98 18.28
CA ALA A 4 0.76 16.74 19.24
C ALA A 4 -0.08 17.01 20.51
N THR A 5 -1.31 17.48 20.33
CA THR A 5 -2.27 17.70 21.42
C THR A 5 -2.52 16.42 22.23
N ILE A 6 -2.70 15.28 21.56
CA ILE A 6 -2.85 13.98 22.24
C ILE A 6 -1.61 13.67 23.09
N LYS A 7 -0.40 13.86 22.54
CA LYS A 7 0.86 13.59 23.24
C LYS A 7 1.04 14.47 24.47
N GLU A 8 0.69 15.75 24.38
CA GLU A 8 0.74 16.69 25.50
C GLU A 8 -0.23 16.30 26.62
N GLN A 9 -1.48 15.98 26.28
CA GLN A 9 -2.45 15.56 27.30
C GLN A 9 -2.11 14.21 27.94
N LEU A 10 -1.53 13.28 27.17
CA LEU A 10 -1.05 12.00 27.69
C LEU A 10 0.08 12.15 28.71
N ALA A 11 0.89 13.22 28.63
CA ALA A 11 2.00 13.43 29.54
C ALA A 11 1.55 13.69 30.99
N THR A 12 0.33 14.22 31.17
CA THR A 12 -0.22 14.56 32.49
C THR A 12 -1.25 13.54 33.01
N LYS A 13 -1.58 12.51 32.23
CA LYS A 13 -2.59 11.50 32.61
C LYS A 13 -1.96 10.36 33.42
N ASP A 14 -2.70 9.89 34.43
CA ASP A 14 -2.36 8.66 35.13
C ASP A 14 -2.52 7.46 34.18
N LYS A 15 -1.40 6.78 33.92
CA LYS A 15 -1.34 5.64 32.99
C LYS A 15 -2.13 4.43 33.47
N THR A 16 -2.31 4.25 34.78
CA THR A 16 -3.07 3.15 35.37
C THR A 16 -4.56 3.37 35.18
N ILE A 17 -5.03 4.60 35.39
CA ILE A 17 -6.43 4.97 35.14
C ILE A 17 -6.73 4.87 33.64
N LEU A 18 -5.87 5.45 32.81
CA LEU A 18 -6.01 5.42 31.36
C LEU A 18 -6.04 3.99 30.79
N ALA A 19 -5.21 3.08 31.32
CA ALA A 19 -5.23 1.68 30.92
C ALA A 19 -6.61 1.03 31.15
N LYS A 20 -7.21 1.27 32.32
CA LYS A 20 -8.54 0.73 32.66
C LYS A 20 -9.64 1.32 31.78
N GLU A 21 -9.64 2.63 31.54
CA GLU A 21 -10.61 3.31 30.69
C GLU A 21 -10.55 2.81 29.23
N LEU A 22 -9.36 2.44 28.76
CA LEU A 22 -9.15 1.84 27.43
C LEU A 22 -9.44 0.33 27.38
N GLY A 23 -9.82 -0.29 28.50
CA GLY A 23 -10.20 -1.70 28.60
C GLY A 23 -9.05 -2.67 28.86
N TYR A 24 -7.87 -2.19 29.24
CA TYR A 24 -6.72 -3.04 29.54
C TYR A 24 -6.75 -3.54 30.98
N ASN A 25 -6.74 -4.86 31.13
CA ASN A 25 -6.51 -5.52 32.42
C ASN A 25 -5.01 -5.72 32.71
N ASN A 26 -4.16 -5.67 31.67
CA ASN A 26 -2.72 -5.87 31.78
C ASN A 26 -1.97 -4.58 31.44
N GLN A 27 -1.33 -3.99 32.45
CA GLN A 27 -0.58 -2.73 32.34
C GLN A 27 0.56 -2.81 31.32
N LYS A 28 1.29 -3.94 31.25
CA LYS A 28 2.40 -4.10 30.31
C LYS A 28 1.91 -4.12 28.85
N ASN A 29 0.74 -4.73 28.60
CA ASN A 29 0.15 -4.73 27.26
C ASN A 29 -0.24 -3.30 26.86
N PHE A 30 -0.93 -2.58 27.76
CA PHE A 30 -1.27 -1.17 27.54
C PHE A 30 -0.04 -0.31 27.24
N GLU A 31 1.02 -0.42 28.03
CA GLU A 31 2.25 0.37 27.83
C GLU A 31 2.91 0.05 26.49
N LYS A 32 2.89 -1.21 26.05
CA LYS A 32 3.36 -1.60 24.72
C LYS A 32 2.55 -0.91 23.62
N THR A 33 1.22 -0.94 23.71
CA THR A 33 0.32 -0.29 22.76
C THR A 33 0.54 1.22 22.73
N LEU A 34 0.57 1.86 23.90
CA LEU A 34 0.79 3.30 24.04
C LEU A 34 2.14 3.71 23.45
N ASN A 35 3.22 2.97 23.75
CA ASN A 35 4.54 3.25 23.19
C ASN A 35 4.56 3.11 21.66
N ASN A 36 3.86 2.13 21.09
CA ASN A 36 3.73 2.00 19.64
C ASN A 36 2.97 3.17 19.03
N PHE A 37 1.87 3.60 19.64
CA PHE A 37 1.11 4.77 19.23
C PHE A 37 1.97 6.04 19.27
N LEU A 38 2.70 6.28 20.36
CA LEU A 38 3.55 7.45 20.54
C LEU A 38 4.73 7.50 19.55
N LYS A 39 5.27 6.34 19.16
CA LYS A 39 6.31 6.20 18.13
C LYS A 39 5.78 6.45 16.71
N SER A 40 4.46 6.41 16.49
CA SER A 40 3.91 6.73 15.19
C SER A 40 4.16 8.20 14.84
N SER A 41 4.57 8.44 13.59
CA SER A 41 4.82 9.79 13.07
C SER A 41 3.51 10.52 12.73
N THR A 42 2.45 9.79 12.39
CA THR A 42 1.13 10.34 12.05
C THR A 42 0.01 9.42 12.54
N ILE A 43 -1.20 9.97 12.67
CA ILE A 43 -2.41 9.18 12.96
C ILE A 43 -2.66 8.17 11.84
N GLN A 44 -2.52 8.60 10.59
CA GLN A 44 -2.67 7.75 9.41
C GLN A 44 -1.79 6.50 9.49
N LYS A 45 -0.50 6.67 9.79
CA LYS A 45 0.45 5.55 9.92
C LYS A 45 0.08 4.59 11.06
N TRP A 46 -0.45 5.13 12.17
CA TRP A 46 -0.94 4.30 13.27
C TRP A 46 -2.14 3.46 12.82
N CYS A 47 -3.12 4.07 12.18
CA CYS A 47 -4.32 3.38 11.71
C CYS A 47 -4.00 2.32 10.63
N GLU A 48 -3.03 2.59 9.74
CA GLU A 48 -2.56 1.66 8.70
C GLU A 48 -1.77 0.46 9.22
N SER A 49 -1.27 0.49 10.46
CA SER A 49 -0.36 -0.54 10.98
C SER A 49 -0.98 -1.94 11.13
N ALA A 50 -2.29 -2.08 10.88
CA ALA A 50 -3.09 -3.28 11.15
C ALA A 50 -2.90 -3.81 12.59
N TYR A 51 -2.53 -2.93 13.52
CA TYR A 51 -2.23 -3.29 14.90
C TYR A 51 -3.49 -3.80 15.60
N TYR A 52 -3.34 -4.92 16.31
CA TYR A 52 -4.34 -5.49 17.19
C TYR A 52 -3.63 -6.17 18.37
N ASP A 53 -4.08 -5.90 19.58
CA ASP A 53 -3.45 -6.39 20.83
C ASP A 53 -4.37 -7.26 21.69
N LEU A 54 -5.42 -7.82 21.06
CA LEU A 54 -6.52 -8.57 21.70
C LEU A 54 -7.48 -7.73 22.54
N VAL A 55 -7.23 -6.43 22.69
CA VAL A 55 -8.11 -5.50 23.41
C VAL A 55 -8.69 -4.47 22.45
N ASN A 56 -7.83 -3.88 21.62
CA ASN A 56 -8.20 -2.85 20.66
C ASN A 56 -7.45 -3.07 19.34
N SER A 57 -8.14 -2.82 18.23
CA SER A 57 -7.50 -2.47 16.96
C SER A 57 -6.86 -1.08 17.05
N SER A 58 -5.98 -0.75 16.10
CA SER A 58 -5.39 0.59 15.97
C SER A 58 -6.46 1.69 15.96
N LEU A 59 -7.53 1.51 15.19
CA LEU A 59 -8.61 2.48 15.07
C LEU A 59 -9.44 2.59 16.35
N GLU A 60 -9.79 1.47 16.97
CA GLU A 60 -10.54 1.48 18.24
C GLU A 60 -9.75 2.13 19.37
N PHE A 61 -8.45 1.80 19.47
CA PHE A 61 -7.56 2.44 20.44
C PHE A 61 -7.55 3.95 20.26
N PHE A 62 -7.38 4.42 19.02
CA PHE A 62 -7.36 5.84 18.70
C PHE A 62 -8.68 6.53 19.07
N VAL A 63 -9.82 5.98 18.65
CA VAL A 63 -11.15 6.58 18.91
C VAL A 63 -11.46 6.60 20.40
N LYS A 64 -11.22 5.51 21.13
CA LYS A 64 -11.45 5.46 22.59
C LYS A 64 -10.54 6.45 23.31
N LEU A 65 -9.28 6.54 22.91
CA LEU A 65 -8.33 7.49 23.49
C LEU A 65 -8.80 8.94 23.32
N LEU A 66 -9.25 9.34 22.12
CA LEU A 66 -9.75 10.70 21.90
C LEU A 66 -10.94 11.04 22.80
N LYS A 67 -11.85 10.09 23.00
CA LYS A 67 -13.02 10.26 23.88
C LYS A 67 -12.60 10.44 25.34
N ILE A 68 -11.66 9.62 25.83
CA ILE A 68 -11.13 9.73 27.21
C ILE A 68 -10.39 11.06 27.43
N LEU A 69 -9.77 11.57 26.37
CA LEU A 69 -9.11 12.86 26.36
C LEU A 69 -10.08 14.05 26.19
N ASN A 70 -11.39 13.80 26.11
CA ASN A 70 -12.42 14.81 25.90
C ASN A 70 -12.15 15.70 24.68
N ILE A 71 -11.61 15.11 23.61
CA ILE A 71 -11.43 15.79 22.35
C ILE A 71 -12.81 15.97 21.70
N ASP A 72 -13.06 17.17 21.19
CA ASP A 72 -14.32 17.55 20.56
C ASP A 72 -14.73 16.58 19.43
N ASP A 73 -16.01 16.17 19.44
CA ASP A 73 -16.53 15.16 18.52
C ASP A 73 -16.44 15.57 17.05
N LYS A 74 -16.47 16.89 16.75
CA LYS A 74 -16.27 17.39 15.38
C LYS A 74 -14.83 17.18 14.94
N ILE A 75 -13.86 17.36 15.84
CA ILE A 75 -12.46 17.06 15.58
C ILE A 75 -12.27 15.56 15.34
N ILE A 76 -12.86 14.70 16.18
CA ILE A 76 -12.81 13.25 16.01
C ILE A 76 -13.36 12.86 14.64
N SER A 77 -14.55 13.36 14.30
CA SER A 77 -15.23 13.06 13.03
C SER A 77 -14.39 13.48 11.82
N ASN A 78 -13.82 14.68 11.85
CA ASN A 78 -12.94 15.16 10.78
C ASN A 78 -11.69 14.29 10.59
N GLU A 79 -11.09 13.77 11.67
CA GLU A 79 -9.93 12.88 11.55
C GLU A 79 -10.34 11.50 11.01
N LEU A 80 -11.49 10.97 11.42
CA LEU A 80 -12.04 9.73 10.87
C LEU A 80 -12.36 9.86 9.37
N GLU A 81 -12.89 11.00 8.93
CA GLU A 81 -13.11 11.28 7.50
C GLU A 81 -11.80 11.26 6.71
N LYS A 82 -10.72 11.85 7.22
CA LYS A 82 -9.40 11.81 6.57
C LYS A 82 -8.87 10.39 6.46
N ILE A 83 -8.98 9.59 7.53
CA ILE A 83 -8.55 8.18 7.54
C ILE A 83 -9.35 7.38 6.49
N ASN A 84 -10.66 7.58 6.45
CA ASN A 84 -11.54 6.91 5.49
C ASN A 84 -11.26 7.33 4.05
N LEU A 85 -11.03 8.62 3.80
CA LEU A 85 -10.67 9.13 2.49
C LEU A 85 -9.35 8.51 2.00
N TYR A 86 -8.34 8.43 2.86
CA TYR A 86 -7.08 7.77 2.53
C TYR A 86 -7.24 6.28 2.26
N LYS A 87 -8.03 5.57 3.07
CA LYS A 87 -8.31 4.15 2.84
C LYS A 87 -9.01 3.92 1.50
N LYS A 88 -10.01 4.76 1.18
CA LYS A 88 -10.70 4.71 -0.12
C LYS A 88 -9.72 4.97 -1.27
N GLU A 89 -8.81 5.91 -1.10
CA GLU A 89 -7.78 6.20 -2.10
C GLU A 89 -6.85 5.00 -2.31
N GLN A 90 -6.38 4.36 -1.23
CA GLN A 90 -5.60 3.13 -1.31
C GLN A 90 -6.36 2.00 -2.03
N ASP A 91 -7.66 1.83 -1.74
CA ASP A 91 -8.48 0.77 -2.34
C ASP A 91 -8.62 0.92 -3.86
N ARG A 92 -8.50 2.13 -4.42
CA ARG A 92 -8.49 2.36 -5.89
C ARG A 92 -7.35 1.62 -6.59
N PHE A 93 -6.23 1.43 -5.90
CA PHE A 93 -5.03 0.80 -6.46
C PHE A 93 -4.89 -0.68 -6.10
N LYS A 94 -5.86 -1.29 -5.40
CA LYS A 94 -5.70 -2.66 -4.87
C LYS A 94 -5.34 -3.68 -5.97
N ASN A 95 -5.87 -3.46 -7.17
CA ASN A 95 -5.71 -4.31 -8.35
C ASN A 95 -4.77 -3.67 -9.40
N SER A 96 -4.09 -2.58 -9.07
CA SER A 96 -3.19 -1.90 -9.99
C SER A 96 -1.80 -2.53 -9.96
N TYR A 97 -1.27 -2.81 -11.14
CA TYR A 97 0.04 -3.42 -11.34
C TYR A 97 0.55 -3.15 -12.76
N ILE A 98 1.85 -3.34 -12.93
CA ILE A 98 2.52 -3.32 -14.23
C ILE A 98 2.89 -4.75 -14.59
N PHE A 99 2.44 -5.21 -15.74
CA PHE A 99 2.90 -6.45 -16.36
C PHE A 99 4.05 -6.17 -17.33
N VAL A 100 5.15 -6.91 -17.17
CA VAL A 100 6.34 -6.79 -18.03
C VAL A 100 6.18 -7.75 -19.21
N ASN A 101 5.97 -7.20 -20.41
CA ASN A 101 5.85 -8.00 -21.62
C ASN A 101 7.23 -8.35 -22.18
N THR A 102 7.46 -9.64 -22.41
CA THR A 102 8.67 -10.15 -23.08
C THR A 102 8.34 -11.02 -24.30
N ASP A 103 7.06 -11.12 -24.67
CA ASP A 103 6.55 -12.10 -25.64
C ASP A 103 7.00 -13.55 -25.35
N PHE A 104 7.19 -13.87 -24.06
CA PHE A 104 7.70 -15.17 -23.63
C PHE A 104 6.88 -16.32 -24.21
N LYS A 105 7.56 -17.24 -24.88
CA LYS A 105 7.03 -18.53 -25.34
C LYS A 105 7.84 -19.63 -24.69
N ARG A 106 7.18 -20.46 -23.87
CA ARG A 106 7.80 -21.61 -23.23
C ARG A 106 8.32 -22.57 -24.28
N THR A 107 9.58 -22.99 -24.16
CA THR A 107 10.18 -24.02 -25.01
C THR A 107 10.52 -25.25 -24.17
N THR A 108 11.46 -25.10 -23.25
CA THR A 108 12.01 -26.19 -22.43
C THR A 108 11.85 -25.97 -20.92
N GLN A 109 11.39 -24.78 -20.51
CA GLN A 109 11.27 -24.44 -19.10
C GLN A 109 10.18 -25.28 -18.41
N ALA A 110 10.48 -25.78 -17.21
CA ALA A 110 9.54 -26.53 -16.42
C ALA A 110 8.44 -25.62 -15.86
N VAL A 111 7.18 -26.06 -15.88
CA VAL A 111 6.01 -25.26 -15.48
C VAL A 111 6.10 -24.81 -14.02
N HIS A 112 6.61 -25.66 -13.12
CA HIS A 112 6.75 -25.32 -11.70
C HIS A 112 7.76 -24.17 -11.47
N ILE A 113 8.85 -24.11 -12.27
CA ILE A 113 9.82 -23.01 -12.22
C ILE A 113 9.15 -21.70 -12.68
N LEU A 114 8.35 -21.77 -13.76
CA LEU A 114 7.62 -20.61 -14.28
C LEU A 114 6.58 -20.08 -13.28
N ALA A 115 5.83 -20.98 -12.62
CA ALA A 115 4.85 -20.60 -11.61
C ALA A 115 5.49 -19.88 -10.41
N ILE A 116 6.66 -20.34 -9.96
CA ILE A 116 7.43 -19.68 -8.87
C ILE A 116 7.90 -18.28 -9.28
N LEU A 117 8.24 -18.09 -10.56
CA LEU A 117 8.83 -16.85 -11.08
C LEU A 117 7.82 -15.89 -11.71
N GLU A 118 6.53 -16.22 -11.72
CA GLU A 118 5.49 -15.38 -12.34
C GLU A 118 5.43 -13.98 -11.72
N ASN A 119 5.71 -13.88 -10.42
CA ASN A 119 5.79 -12.60 -9.71
C ASN A 119 6.88 -11.66 -10.25
N LYS A 120 7.93 -12.18 -10.92
CA LYS A 120 8.98 -11.38 -11.52
C LYS A 120 8.51 -10.59 -12.74
N ARG A 121 7.37 -10.95 -13.34
CA ARG A 121 6.75 -10.21 -14.44
C ARG A 121 5.73 -9.16 -13.99
N ARG A 122 5.57 -8.96 -12.68
CA ARG A 122 4.56 -8.06 -12.12
C ARG A 122 5.17 -7.09 -11.12
N ILE A 123 4.96 -5.80 -11.34
CA ILE A 123 5.30 -4.73 -10.40
C ILE A 123 3.99 -4.26 -9.77
N SER A 124 3.84 -4.43 -8.46
CA SER A 124 2.63 -4.01 -7.75
C SER A 124 2.58 -2.49 -7.60
N LEU A 125 1.44 -1.86 -7.91
CA LEU A 125 1.20 -0.44 -7.66
C LEU A 125 0.31 -0.19 -6.43
N ASN A 126 -0.22 -1.24 -5.82
CA ASN A 126 -1.15 -1.18 -4.68
C ASN A 126 -0.60 -0.37 -3.49
N LYS A 127 0.71 -0.42 -3.25
CA LYS A 127 1.35 0.27 -2.12
C LYS A 127 2.15 1.51 -2.54
N GLU A 128 2.01 1.95 -3.79
CA GLU A 128 2.73 3.10 -4.31
C GLU A 128 2.05 4.40 -3.87
N LYS A 129 2.44 4.89 -2.69
CA LYS A 129 1.82 6.05 -2.04
C LYS A 129 1.98 7.33 -2.84
N ASP A 130 2.98 7.41 -3.72
CA ASP A 130 3.19 8.56 -4.59
C ASP A 130 2.08 8.74 -5.64
N LEU A 131 1.31 7.67 -5.93
CA LEU A 131 0.15 7.73 -6.83
C LEU A 131 -1.11 8.34 -6.18
N TYR A 132 -1.17 8.38 -4.85
CA TYR A 132 -2.39 8.75 -4.14
C TYR A 132 -2.67 10.25 -4.27
N PHE A 133 -3.94 10.59 -4.45
CA PHE A 133 -4.42 11.96 -4.61
C PHE A 133 -3.78 12.72 -5.78
N LYS A 134 -3.34 11.97 -6.80
CA LYS A 134 -2.77 12.49 -8.05
C LYS A 134 -3.79 12.45 -9.19
N THR A 135 -3.64 13.38 -10.11
CA THR A 135 -4.33 13.32 -11.40
C THR A 135 -3.79 12.17 -12.23
N ILE A 136 -4.56 11.70 -13.22
CA ILE A 136 -4.13 10.61 -14.09
C ILE A 136 -2.80 10.93 -14.80
N ASP A 137 -2.60 12.18 -15.23
CA ASP A 137 -1.37 12.60 -15.90
C ASP A 137 -0.14 12.56 -14.98
N GLU A 138 -0.32 12.91 -13.70
CA GLU A 138 0.74 12.78 -12.69
C GLU A 138 1.03 11.31 -12.37
N GLN A 139 -0.02 10.47 -12.23
CA GLN A 139 0.13 9.04 -12.00
C GLN A 139 0.91 8.38 -13.15
N LEU A 140 0.57 8.71 -14.40
CA LEU A 140 1.25 8.18 -15.58
C LEU A 140 2.73 8.61 -15.65
N LYS A 141 3.08 9.81 -15.18
CA LYS A 141 4.49 10.24 -15.03
C LYS A 141 5.24 9.43 -13.97
N ILE A 142 4.60 9.13 -12.85
CA ILE A 142 5.17 8.28 -11.80
C ILE A 142 5.40 6.86 -12.34
N VAL A 143 4.39 6.29 -13.00
CA VAL A 143 4.49 4.97 -13.66
C VAL A 143 5.60 4.94 -14.71
N SER A 144 5.73 6.00 -15.53
CA SER A 144 6.84 6.16 -16.49
C SER A 144 8.20 6.05 -15.80
N ASN A 145 8.38 6.70 -14.64
CA ASN A 145 9.62 6.64 -13.88
C ASN A 145 9.87 5.24 -13.29
N ILE A 146 8.83 4.57 -12.77
CA ILE A 146 8.93 3.19 -12.29
C ILE A 146 9.40 2.26 -13.42
N ILE A 147 8.83 2.41 -14.61
CA ILE A 147 9.18 1.63 -15.80
C ILE A 147 10.62 1.87 -16.23
N LYS A 148 11.05 3.14 -16.34
CA LYS A 148 12.43 3.50 -16.69
C LYS A 148 13.43 2.88 -15.72
N ASN A 149 13.16 2.96 -14.42
CA ASN A 149 14.01 2.38 -13.38
C ASN A 149 14.06 0.86 -13.49
N HIS A 150 12.89 0.20 -13.60
CA HIS A 150 12.84 -1.25 -13.75
C HIS A 150 13.57 -1.73 -15.00
N TYR A 151 13.40 -1.07 -16.14
CA TYR A 151 14.08 -1.43 -17.38
C TYR A 151 15.60 -1.32 -17.23
N LYS A 152 16.08 -0.21 -16.63
CA LYS A 152 17.50 0.01 -16.34
C LYS A 152 18.10 -1.06 -15.41
N GLU A 153 17.35 -1.50 -14.40
CA GLU A 153 17.76 -2.55 -13.47
C GLU A 153 17.83 -3.94 -14.10
N ASN A 154 17.08 -4.17 -15.18
CA ASN A 154 16.96 -5.47 -15.85
C ASN A 154 17.54 -5.44 -17.27
N ILE A 155 18.65 -4.69 -17.48
CA ILE A 155 19.39 -4.48 -18.74
C ILE A 155 18.93 -5.44 -19.86
N ASP A 156 17.91 -5.00 -20.60
CA ASP A 156 17.25 -5.67 -21.72
C ASP A 156 16.69 -7.09 -21.53
N GLU A 157 16.90 -7.78 -20.40
CA GLU A 157 16.46 -9.16 -20.16
C GLU A 157 15.89 -9.38 -18.76
N LEU A 158 14.66 -9.90 -18.71
CA LEU A 158 13.98 -10.26 -17.47
C LEU A 158 14.19 -11.73 -17.14
N PHE A 159 15.38 -12.09 -16.64
CA PHE A 159 15.73 -13.47 -16.25
C PHE A 159 15.30 -14.50 -17.32
N ILE A 160 14.62 -15.60 -16.95
CA ILE A 160 14.15 -16.63 -17.89
C ILE A 160 13.07 -16.16 -18.87
N TRP A 161 12.50 -14.97 -18.67
CA TRP A 161 11.38 -14.47 -19.47
C TRP A 161 11.86 -13.83 -20.78
N GLY A 162 13.16 -13.56 -20.91
CA GLY A 162 13.77 -13.00 -22.11
C GLY A 162 13.64 -11.48 -22.18
N LYS A 163 13.73 -10.95 -23.40
CA LYS A 163 13.88 -9.51 -23.62
C LYS A 163 12.61 -8.73 -23.33
N ILE A 164 12.72 -7.63 -22.58
CA ILE A 164 11.59 -6.73 -22.31
C ILE A 164 11.22 -6.00 -23.60
N LYS A 165 9.93 -6.04 -23.95
CA LYS A 165 9.36 -5.42 -25.16
C LYS A 165 8.52 -4.21 -24.85
N SER A 166 7.70 -4.31 -23.80
CA SER A 166 6.78 -3.26 -23.39
C SER A 166 6.26 -3.56 -21.99
N TYR A 167 5.46 -2.63 -21.48
CA TYR A 167 4.79 -2.74 -20.19
C TYR A 167 3.29 -2.52 -20.39
N LYS A 168 2.48 -3.42 -19.84
CA LYS A 168 1.02 -3.28 -19.77
C LYS A 168 0.66 -2.87 -18.35
N VAL A 169 0.14 -1.66 -18.20
CA VAL A 169 -0.14 -1.06 -16.89
C VAL A 169 -1.64 -1.12 -16.64
N TYR A 170 -2.01 -1.79 -15.55
CA TYR A 170 -3.34 -1.72 -14.95
C TYR A 170 -3.31 -0.64 -13.89
N LEU A 171 -3.97 0.47 -14.17
CA LEU A 171 -4.06 1.61 -13.27
C LEU A 171 -5.54 1.88 -13.03
N GLU A 172 -5.99 1.64 -11.79
CA GLU A 172 -7.39 1.59 -11.42
C GLU A 172 -8.15 0.62 -12.35
N ASP A 173 -9.17 1.09 -13.06
CA ASP A 173 -9.97 0.30 -14.01
C ASP A 173 -9.54 0.50 -15.48
N LYS A 174 -8.34 1.06 -15.71
CA LYS A 174 -7.84 1.39 -17.06
C LYS A 174 -6.54 0.67 -17.37
N ILE A 175 -6.34 0.41 -18.68
CA ILE A 175 -5.14 -0.21 -19.22
C ILE A 175 -4.36 0.82 -20.04
N TYR A 176 -3.06 0.90 -19.79
CA TYR A 176 -2.12 1.72 -20.55
C TYR A 176 -0.96 0.86 -21.04
N TYR A 177 -0.36 1.26 -22.15
CA TYR A 177 0.79 0.58 -22.73
C TYR A 177 1.97 1.54 -22.79
N PHE A 178 3.12 1.07 -22.32
CA PHE A 178 4.35 1.84 -22.24
C PHE A 178 5.48 1.09 -22.92
N ASP A 179 6.33 1.82 -23.65
CA ASP A 179 7.56 1.28 -24.20
C ASP A 179 8.65 1.18 -23.12
N THR A 180 9.85 0.74 -23.51
CA THR A 180 10.99 0.61 -22.59
C THR A 180 11.58 1.96 -22.16
N ASN A 181 11.27 3.04 -22.88
CA ASN A 181 11.60 4.41 -22.51
C ASN A 181 10.57 5.02 -21.55
N GLY A 182 9.52 4.28 -21.19
CA GLY A 182 8.44 4.79 -20.34
C GLY A 182 7.54 5.79 -21.04
N GLU A 183 7.43 5.73 -22.36
CA GLU A 183 6.51 6.53 -23.17
C GLU A 183 5.24 5.75 -23.49
N ILE A 184 4.09 6.43 -23.42
CA ILE A 184 2.79 5.82 -23.72
C ILE A 184 2.61 5.68 -25.23
N PHE A 185 2.15 4.52 -25.68
CA PHE A 185 1.80 4.30 -27.07
C PHE A 185 0.44 3.60 -27.22
N ALA A 186 -0.17 3.75 -28.38
CA ALA A 186 -1.37 2.98 -28.75
C ALA A 186 -0.94 1.58 -29.17
N SER A 187 -1.27 0.56 -28.37
CA SER A 187 -0.95 -0.82 -28.74
C SER A 187 -1.87 -1.28 -29.87
N SER A 188 -1.30 -1.64 -31.02
CA SER A 188 -2.05 -2.20 -32.15
C SER A 188 -2.43 -3.67 -31.96
N ASN A 189 -1.76 -4.36 -31.02
CA ASN A 189 -1.98 -5.77 -30.69
C ASN A 189 -2.26 -5.93 -29.19
N GLU A 190 -3.13 -6.88 -28.84
CA GLU A 190 -3.38 -7.20 -27.44
C GLU A 190 -2.16 -7.91 -26.83
N VAL A 191 -1.54 -7.29 -25.82
CA VAL A 191 -0.53 -7.96 -24.99
C VAL A 191 -1.26 -8.94 -24.07
N LEU A 192 -1.14 -10.23 -24.38
CA LEU A 192 -1.72 -11.32 -23.60
C LEU A 192 -0.85 -11.65 -22.38
N GLU A 193 -1.48 -11.66 -21.21
CA GLU A 193 -0.87 -12.17 -19.99
C GLU A 193 -0.98 -13.69 -19.95
N ASN A 194 -0.02 -14.36 -20.58
CA ASN A 194 0.05 -15.81 -20.53
C ASN A 194 0.48 -16.24 -19.12
N PHE A 195 -0.40 -16.90 -18.37
CA PHE A 195 -0.05 -17.49 -17.07
C PHE A 195 0.54 -18.88 -17.28
N ALA A 196 1.65 -19.19 -16.60
CA ALA A 196 2.09 -20.56 -16.43
C ALA A 196 1.28 -21.21 -15.29
N THR A 197 0.18 -21.88 -15.62
CA THR A 197 -0.64 -22.60 -14.64
C THR A 197 -0.16 -24.04 -14.49
N LEU A 198 0.01 -24.51 -13.25
CA LEU A 198 0.06 -25.95 -12.97
C LEU A 198 -1.35 -26.51 -13.20
N ILE A 199 -1.48 -27.50 -14.09
CA ILE A 199 -2.69 -28.34 -14.09
C ILE A 199 -2.56 -29.18 -12.82
N ILE A 200 -3.45 -28.94 -11.85
CA ILE A 200 -3.62 -29.77 -10.65
C ILE A 200 -4.53 -30.93 -11.02
#